data_AF-A0A1M5XUC7-F1
#
_entry.id   AF-A0A1M5XUC7-F1
#
_cell.length_a   1.000
_cell.length_b   1.000
_cell.length_c   1.000
_cell.angle_alpha   90.00
_cell.angle_beta   90.00
_cell.angle_gamma   90.00
#
_symmetry.space_group_name_H-M   'P 1'
#
loop_
_entity.id
_entity.type
_entity.pdbx_description
1 polymer ?
#
loop_
_entity_poly.entity_id
_entity_poly.type
_entity_poly.pdbx_seq_one_letter_code
_entity_poly.pdbx_strand_id
1 'polypeptide(L)'
;MKKLDAPAKDSEPLFVQKVEKLPLPLDRHIASLKLWSDANTADGGYKLFLSANVGSDVITLDADGTPIDVVLEIYQAEVDLFFPGSRVSVSDTYRELFGVDVKSAEVEETEAFESSGSASLRPGSSGLDAKTSKKTTRSKKLVEDDGLSFRHPALEMVCFGKWSEKKALEGNQVPNYNGWEVFHANGKDPSGVLARFNVRKNWIGFKDVEADQSTRLGRLINDTLGKKSRVDQERARLFTLLLKELAYLGLQNRQEKSIATLAAAAIQVDPQTNEHFSVPAADRRKNLSVPSQLLTRFLTSTEEQLQAAYKSAISDAEQLAKLNEKGFVPKSNFLEAQAAYLKISLMIDAPQLLRKDLESEFGANVIKDLSNLGLLTRGPKGTVRLVEPMAGTEIGVAFQTLVKRQPTIQKVDSWLVENPNISPLEIGQRLAEYLWKDWSDTSAKRNGHQIRSWARLQGHDRKGRRPSISPETLPIIREYAAQGMSVLQIAEAIGVHQFTVERALQDERQRELQETFEQNNELD
;
A
#
# COMPACT_ATOMS: atom_id res chain seq x y z
N MET A 1 -26.99 -1.15 -39.79
CA MET A 1 -25.72 -0.68 -39.21
C MET A 1 -25.32 -1.64 -38.10
N LYS A 2 -24.34 -2.51 -38.35
CA LYS A 2 -23.76 -3.39 -37.32
C LYS A 2 -22.92 -2.51 -36.37
N LYS A 3 -23.17 -2.58 -35.07
CA LYS A 3 -22.27 -2.01 -34.06
C LYS A 3 -20.94 -2.75 -34.20
N LEU A 4 -19.90 -2.01 -34.57
CA LEU A 4 -18.52 -2.44 -34.41
C LEU A 4 -18.24 -2.42 -32.91
N ASP A 5 -18.04 -3.61 -32.34
CA ASP A 5 -17.50 -3.73 -30.99
C ASP A 5 -16.12 -3.07 -30.97
N ALA A 6 -15.91 -2.19 -29.99
CA ALA A 6 -14.61 -1.58 -29.77
C ALA A 6 -13.59 -2.69 -29.49
N PRO A 7 -12.36 -2.61 -30.03
CA PRO A 7 -11.33 -3.60 -29.72
C PRO A 7 -11.12 -3.63 -28.21
N ALA A 8 -11.12 -4.85 -27.64
CA ALA A 8 -10.69 -5.06 -26.26
C ALA A 8 -9.32 -4.38 -26.09
N LYS A 9 -9.21 -3.46 -25.14
CA LYS A 9 -7.93 -2.84 -24.80
C LYS A 9 -6.94 -3.98 -24.53
N ASP A 10 -5.89 -4.06 -25.32
CA ASP A 10 -4.76 -4.98 -25.11
C ASP A 10 -4.25 -4.81 -23.68
N SER A 11 -4.69 -5.69 -22.78
CA SER A 11 -4.13 -5.78 -21.44
C SER A 11 -2.75 -6.41 -21.61
N GLU A 12 -1.71 -5.68 -21.21
CA GLU A 12 -0.35 -6.22 -21.19
C GLU A 12 -0.33 -7.60 -20.52
N PRO A 13 0.41 -8.58 -21.06
CA PRO A 13 0.44 -9.94 -20.51
C PRO A 13 0.78 -9.91 -19.02
N LEU A 14 0.09 -10.76 -18.24
CA LEU A 14 0.19 -10.83 -16.77
C LEU A 14 1.64 -10.92 -16.26
N PHE A 15 2.55 -11.47 -17.06
CA PHE A 15 3.97 -11.56 -16.76
C PHE A 15 4.69 -10.21 -16.82
N VAL A 16 4.48 -9.42 -17.89
CA VAL A 16 5.07 -8.07 -18.04
C VAL A 16 4.66 -7.20 -16.86
N GLN A 17 3.38 -7.25 -16.47
CA GLN A 17 2.88 -6.49 -15.31
C GLN A 17 3.48 -6.92 -13.96
N LYS A 18 3.85 -8.20 -13.81
CA LYS A 18 4.47 -8.74 -12.58
C LYS A 18 5.97 -8.45 -12.52
N VAL A 19 6.64 -8.43 -13.67
CA VAL A 19 8.08 -8.16 -13.81
C VAL A 19 8.38 -6.66 -13.73
N GLU A 20 7.56 -5.79 -14.33
CA GLU A 20 7.70 -4.33 -14.18
C GLU A 20 7.49 -3.86 -12.74
N LYS A 21 6.86 -4.69 -11.90
CA LYS A 21 6.54 -4.40 -10.49
C LYS A 21 7.27 -5.35 -9.54
N LEU A 22 8.52 -5.72 -9.84
CA LEU A 22 9.35 -6.40 -8.87
C LEU A 22 9.34 -5.63 -7.54
N PRO A 23 9.13 -6.31 -6.39
CA PRO A 23 9.17 -5.64 -5.11
C PRO A 23 10.55 -5.01 -4.91
N LEU A 24 10.58 -3.77 -4.41
CA LEU A 24 11.83 -3.10 -4.08
C LEU A 24 12.60 -3.95 -3.06
N PRO A 25 13.88 -4.24 -3.31
CA PRO A 25 14.69 -4.97 -2.34
C PRO A 25 14.82 -4.16 -1.05
N LEU A 26 14.90 -4.84 0.10
CA LEU A 26 15.19 -4.19 1.37
C LEU A 26 16.60 -3.60 1.33
N ASP A 27 17.59 -4.48 1.21
CA ASP A 27 18.99 -4.14 1.00
C ASP A 27 19.71 -5.34 0.40
N ARG A 28 20.54 -5.10 -0.63
CA ARG A 28 21.34 -6.14 -1.29
C ARG A 28 22.38 -6.78 -0.35
N HIS A 29 22.81 -6.06 0.68
CA HIS A 29 23.76 -6.56 1.67
C HIS A 29 23.10 -7.49 2.69
N ILE A 30 21.77 -7.44 2.81
CA ILE A 30 21.00 -8.29 3.72
C ILE A 30 20.46 -9.51 3.00
N ALA A 31 19.84 -9.30 1.85
CA ALA A 31 19.31 -10.37 1.03
C ALA A 31 19.50 -10.02 -0.45
N SER A 32 20.10 -10.93 -1.21
CA SER A 32 20.21 -10.79 -2.66
C SER A 32 19.87 -12.09 -3.37
N LEU A 33 19.21 -11.93 -4.50
CA LEU A 33 18.91 -13.00 -5.44
C LEU A 33 19.49 -12.66 -6.79
N LYS A 34 20.01 -13.68 -7.46
CA LYS A 34 20.39 -13.62 -8.86
C LYS A 34 19.82 -14.82 -9.59
N LEU A 35 19.20 -14.54 -10.73
CA LEU A 35 18.80 -15.54 -11.71
C LEU A 35 19.56 -15.27 -13.00
N TRP A 36 20.04 -16.32 -13.66
CA TRP A 36 20.58 -16.23 -15.01
C TRP A 36 20.43 -17.58 -15.74
N SER A 37 20.63 -17.57 -17.05
CA SER A 37 20.64 -18.77 -17.90
C SER A 37 22.04 -19.04 -18.48
N ASP A 38 22.30 -20.28 -18.88
CA ASP A 38 23.49 -20.66 -19.66
C ASP A 38 23.35 -20.35 -21.16
N ALA A 39 22.12 -20.23 -21.66
CA ALA A 39 21.81 -19.87 -23.03
C ALA A 39 21.40 -18.40 -23.16
N ASN A 40 21.73 -17.81 -24.32
CA ASN A 40 21.28 -16.47 -24.72
C ASN A 40 19.89 -16.49 -25.39
N THR A 41 19.46 -17.66 -25.87
CA THR A 41 18.17 -17.87 -26.54
C THR A 41 17.39 -19.00 -25.88
N ALA A 42 16.07 -18.99 -26.05
CA ALA A 42 15.18 -19.95 -25.42
C ALA A 42 14.83 -21.17 -26.28
N ASP A 43 15.42 -21.25 -27.47
CA ASP A 43 15.16 -22.32 -28.43
C ASP A 43 15.54 -23.68 -27.84
N GLY A 44 14.54 -24.52 -27.60
CA GLY A 44 14.73 -25.85 -27.00
C GLY A 44 14.86 -25.86 -25.48
N GLY A 45 14.65 -24.72 -24.81
CA GLY A 45 14.72 -24.57 -23.35
C GLY A 45 16.12 -24.18 -22.85
N TYR A 46 16.20 -23.79 -21.58
CA TYR A 46 17.43 -23.31 -20.95
C TYR A 46 17.59 -23.76 -19.51
N LYS A 47 18.83 -23.84 -19.02
CA LYS A 47 19.10 -24.14 -17.62
C LYS A 47 18.99 -22.86 -16.80
N LEU A 48 18.19 -22.90 -15.74
CA LEU A 48 18.03 -21.79 -14.81
C LEU A 48 19.02 -21.93 -13.67
N PHE A 49 19.85 -20.91 -13.47
CA PHE A 49 20.76 -20.80 -12.34
C PHE A 49 20.20 -19.85 -11.29
N LEU A 50 20.29 -20.25 -10.03
CA LEU A 50 19.88 -19.49 -8.87
C LEU A 50 21.07 -19.28 -7.94
N SER A 51 21.25 -18.03 -7.51
CA SER A 51 22.12 -17.69 -6.37
C SER A 51 21.36 -16.89 -5.33
N ALA A 52 21.45 -17.32 -4.06
CA ALA A 52 20.83 -16.64 -2.93
C ALA A 52 21.87 -16.38 -1.83
N ASN A 53 22.08 -15.10 -1.52
CA ASN A 53 23.03 -14.66 -0.50
C ASN A 53 22.30 -13.92 0.61
N VAL A 54 22.74 -14.18 1.84
CA VAL A 54 22.23 -13.58 3.06
C VAL A 54 23.38 -12.88 3.79
N GLY A 55 23.14 -11.68 4.25
CA GLY A 55 24.04 -10.99 5.16
C GLY A 55 23.31 -10.46 6.38
N SER A 56 24.10 -9.95 7.32
CA SER A 56 23.61 -9.15 8.43
C SER A 56 24.18 -7.75 8.28
N ASP A 57 23.28 -6.77 8.17
CA ASP A 57 23.64 -5.36 8.03
C ASP A 57 22.61 -4.50 8.76
N VAL A 58 22.97 -3.24 8.96
CA VAL A 58 22.11 -2.24 9.60
C VAL A 58 21.05 -1.76 8.61
N ILE A 59 19.78 -1.82 9.04
CA ILE A 59 18.68 -1.12 8.36
C ILE A 59 18.23 0.07 9.19
N THR A 60 17.91 1.16 8.50
CA THR A 60 17.30 2.34 9.11
C THR A 60 15.78 2.28 8.95
N LEU A 61 15.08 2.26 10.07
CA LEU A 61 13.63 2.41 10.14
C LEU A 61 13.29 3.90 10.36
N ASP A 62 12.41 4.45 9.54
CA ASP A 62 11.98 5.85 9.66
C ASP A 62 10.74 5.96 10.58
N ALA A 63 10.97 6.40 11.82
CA ALA A 63 9.92 6.70 12.79
C ALA A 63 9.52 8.18 12.73
N ASP A 64 8.79 8.54 11.69
CA ASP A 64 8.29 9.89 11.43
C ASP A 64 9.37 11.00 11.37
N GLY A 65 10.56 10.70 10.86
CA GLY A 65 11.72 11.60 10.83
C GLY A 65 12.73 11.33 11.94
N THR A 66 12.46 10.34 12.81
CA THR A 66 13.44 9.79 13.73
C THR A 66 14.01 8.50 13.13
N PRO A 67 15.26 8.49 12.63
CA PRO A 67 15.88 7.25 12.17
C PRO A 67 16.19 6.33 13.36
N ILE A 68 15.85 5.04 13.20
CA ILE A 68 16.14 3.97 14.14
C ILE A 68 16.94 2.91 13.39
N ASP A 69 18.20 2.76 13.72
CA ASP A 69 19.11 1.79 13.13
C ASP A 69 19.00 0.47 13.89
N VAL A 70 18.84 -0.62 13.15
CA VAL A 70 18.75 -1.97 13.72
C VAL A 70 19.54 -2.95 12.87
N VAL A 71 20.23 -3.89 13.50
CA VAL A 71 20.86 -5.01 12.80
C VAL A 71 19.79 -6.06 12.50
N LEU A 72 19.54 -6.32 11.21
CA LEU A 72 18.62 -7.37 10.79
C LEU A 72 19.36 -8.70 10.67
N GLU A 73 18.85 -9.72 11.36
CA GLU A 73 19.31 -11.10 11.24
C GLU A 73 18.23 -11.97 10.59
N ILE A 74 18.63 -12.87 9.71
CA ILE A 74 17.76 -13.86 9.07
C ILE A 74 18.20 -15.24 9.56
N TYR A 75 17.31 -16.00 10.20
CA TYR A 75 17.56 -17.34 10.72
C TYR A 75 17.09 -18.45 9.76
N GLN A 76 16.12 -18.13 8.90
CA GLN A 76 15.59 -19.03 7.88
C GLN A 76 14.97 -18.19 6.75
N ALA A 77 15.05 -18.69 5.53
CA ALA A 77 14.35 -18.10 4.40
C ALA A 77 13.90 -19.18 3.41
N GLU A 78 13.00 -18.77 2.52
CA GLU A 78 12.58 -19.55 1.36
C GLU A 78 12.71 -18.71 0.09
N VAL A 79 13.08 -19.34 -1.01
CA VAL A 79 13.07 -18.73 -2.34
C VAL A 79 11.98 -19.43 -3.13
N ASP A 80 10.91 -18.70 -3.40
CA ASP A 80 9.79 -19.17 -4.20
C ASP A 80 10.01 -18.76 -5.64
N LEU A 81 9.93 -19.74 -6.53
CA LEU A 81 10.01 -19.57 -7.97
C LEU A 81 8.59 -19.61 -8.55
N PHE A 82 8.38 -18.79 -9.57
CA PHE A 82 7.15 -18.79 -10.37
C PHE A 82 7.55 -18.85 -11.84
N PHE A 83 6.93 -19.74 -12.61
CA PHE A 83 7.25 -20.01 -14.03
C PHE A 83 6.11 -19.60 -14.98
N PRO A 84 5.69 -18.33 -15.00
CA PRO A 84 4.60 -17.88 -15.87
C PRO A 84 4.91 -18.09 -17.35
N GLY A 85 3.94 -18.62 -18.10
CA GLY A 85 4.08 -18.91 -19.54
C GLY A 85 5.16 -19.93 -19.87
N SER A 86 5.67 -20.67 -18.88
CA SER A 86 6.81 -21.58 -19.02
C SER A 86 6.45 -22.97 -18.50
N ARG A 87 7.08 -23.99 -19.09
CA ARG A 87 7.09 -25.36 -18.57
C ARG A 87 8.43 -25.59 -17.88
N VAL A 88 8.42 -26.29 -16.75
CA VAL A 88 9.62 -26.57 -15.98
C VAL A 88 9.86 -28.07 -15.89
N SER A 89 11.11 -28.48 -16.01
CA SER A 89 11.57 -29.83 -15.73
C SER A 89 12.78 -29.82 -14.81
N VAL A 90 13.04 -30.94 -14.13
CA VAL A 90 14.20 -31.10 -13.25
C VAL A 90 15.46 -31.35 -14.06
N SER A 91 16.51 -30.58 -13.77
CA SER A 91 17.83 -30.78 -14.37
C SER A 91 18.53 -32.03 -13.83
N ASP A 92 19.63 -32.43 -14.48
CA ASP A 92 20.49 -33.51 -13.99
C ASP A 92 21.05 -33.20 -12.59
N THR A 93 21.47 -31.96 -12.32
CA THR A 93 21.96 -31.53 -11.00
C THR A 93 20.92 -31.73 -9.91
N TYR A 94 19.64 -31.46 -10.19
CA TYR A 94 18.56 -31.70 -9.24
C TYR A 94 18.46 -33.19 -8.91
N ARG A 95 18.49 -34.05 -9.94
CA ARG A 95 18.38 -35.50 -9.78
C ARG A 95 19.57 -36.09 -9.03
N GLU A 96 20.76 -35.56 -9.24
CA GLU A 96 21.98 -35.96 -8.53
C GLU A 96 21.91 -35.61 -7.04
N LEU A 97 21.44 -34.40 -6.69
CA LEU A 97 21.43 -33.91 -5.31
C LEU A 97 20.22 -34.37 -4.49
N PHE A 98 19.05 -34.54 -5.12
CA PHE A 98 17.79 -34.79 -4.41
C PHE A 98 17.07 -36.08 -4.83
N GLY A 99 17.58 -36.78 -5.85
CA GLY A 99 16.91 -37.94 -6.44
C GLY A 99 15.71 -37.57 -7.32
N VAL A 100 15.15 -38.56 -7.99
CA VAL A 100 14.08 -38.38 -9.01
C VAL A 100 12.68 -38.18 -8.39
N ASP A 101 12.53 -38.30 -7.07
CA ASP A 101 11.24 -38.58 -6.43
C ASP A 101 10.54 -37.34 -5.81
N VAL A 102 10.58 -36.21 -6.53
CA VAL A 102 9.66 -35.07 -6.30
C VAL A 102 8.66 -35.06 -7.44
N LYS A 103 7.45 -35.57 -7.17
CA LYS A 103 6.36 -35.67 -8.14
C LYS A 103 6.22 -34.36 -8.92
N SER A 104 6.51 -34.44 -10.22
CA SER A 104 6.19 -33.46 -11.25
C SER A 104 4.70 -33.09 -11.13
N ALA A 105 4.43 -31.89 -10.60
CA ALA A 105 3.12 -31.28 -10.74
C ALA A 105 3.09 -30.65 -12.13
N GLU A 106 2.43 -31.32 -13.08
CA GLU A 106 1.96 -30.64 -14.28
C GLU A 106 0.96 -29.58 -13.83
N VAL A 107 1.37 -28.31 -13.92
CA VAL A 107 0.48 -27.17 -13.71
C VAL A 107 -0.29 -26.96 -15.01
N GLU A 108 -1.46 -27.60 -15.12
CA GLU A 108 -2.52 -27.10 -15.99
C GLU A 108 -3.15 -25.89 -15.28
N GLU A 109 -2.90 -24.69 -15.82
CA GLU A 109 -3.70 -23.50 -15.50
C GLU A 109 -5.16 -23.78 -15.87
N THR A 110 -5.97 -24.18 -14.89
CA THR A 110 -7.42 -24.09 -15.00
C THR A 110 -7.88 -22.79 -14.34
N GLU A 111 -8.24 -21.83 -15.18
CA GLU A 111 -8.95 -20.62 -14.80
C GLU A 111 -10.27 -20.98 -14.09
N ALA A 112 -10.27 -20.97 -12.76
CA ALA A 112 -11.49 -21.01 -11.97
C ALA A 112 -11.87 -19.58 -11.58
N PHE A 113 -12.71 -18.98 -12.41
CA PHE A 113 -13.48 -17.79 -12.10
C PHE A 113 -14.40 -18.09 -10.89
N GLU A 114 -14.07 -17.61 -9.71
CA GLU A 114 -14.96 -17.66 -8.55
C GLU A 114 -16.16 -16.73 -8.78
N SER A 115 -17.22 -17.28 -9.36
CA SER A 115 -18.55 -16.69 -9.24
C SER A 115 -19.11 -16.98 -7.85
N SER A 116 -19.31 -15.92 -7.08
CA SER A 116 -20.06 -15.93 -5.83
C SER A 116 -21.51 -16.34 -6.10
N GLY A 117 -21.87 -17.59 -5.79
CA GLY A 117 -23.23 -18.11 -5.83
C GLY A 117 -23.65 -18.63 -4.46
N SER A 118 -24.62 -17.95 -3.86
CA SER A 118 -25.21 -18.21 -2.54
C SER A 118 -25.82 -19.61 -2.42
N ALA A 119 -25.31 -20.43 -1.49
CA ALA A 119 -25.96 -21.66 -1.06
C ALA A 119 -26.99 -21.37 0.04
N SER A 120 -28.27 -21.40 -0.34
CA SER A 120 -29.42 -21.42 0.56
C SER A 120 -29.54 -22.80 1.21
N LEU A 121 -29.60 -22.82 2.55
CA LEU A 121 -29.81 -24.02 3.36
C LEU A 121 -31.26 -24.51 3.21
N ARG A 122 -31.44 -25.77 2.80
CA ARG A 122 -32.67 -26.55 3.05
C ARG A 122 -32.32 -27.77 3.90
N PRO A 123 -33.08 -28.07 4.98
CA PRO A 123 -32.85 -29.24 5.80
C PRO A 123 -33.64 -30.44 5.27
N GLY A 124 -33.05 -31.63 5.35
CA GLY A 124 -33.79 -32.90 5.29
C GLY A 124 -33.26 -33.91 4.26
N SER A 125 -32.37 -34.79 4.70
CA SER A 125 -32.58 -36.25 4.67
C SER A 125 -31.27 -36.99 4.94
N SER A 126 -31.39 -37.91 5.87
CA SER A 126 -30.45 -38.90 6.36
C SER A 126 -29.69 -39.64 5.27
N GLY A 127 -28.36 -39.65 5.39
CA GLY A 127 -27.46 -40.50 4.62
C GLY A 127 -26.11 -40.59 5.32
N LEU A 128 -25.99 -41.58 6.21
CA LEU A 128 -24.74 -41.97 6.86
C LEU A 128 -23.78 -42.51 5.80
N ASP A 129 -22.72 -41.76 5.49
CA ASP A 129 -21.49 -42.30 4.90
C ASP A 129 -20.28 -41.76 5.67
N ALA A 130 -19.85 -42.55 6.65
CA ALA A 130 -18.63 -42.31 7.42
C ALA A 130 -17.40 -42.58 6.54
N LYS A 131 -16.98 -41.60 5.73
CA LYS A 131 -15.63 -41.59 5.16
C LYS A 131 -14.65 -41.03 6.20
N THR A 132 -14.19 -41.96 7.03
CA THR A 132 -13.00 -41.88 7.87
C THR A 132 -11.84 -41.25 7.10
N SER A 133 -11.60 -39.96 7.30
CA SER A 133 -10.42 -39.27 6.80
C SER A 133 -9.21 -39.76 7.60
N LYS A 134 -8.55 -40.79 7.08
CA LYS A 134 -7.23 -41.21 7.55
C LYS A 134 -6.29 -40.01 7.41
N LYS A 135 -6.03 -39.37 8.54
CA LYS A 135 -4.92 -38.45 8.76
C LYS A 135 -3.63 -39.28 8.68
N THR A 136 -3.17 -39.56 7.46
CA THR A 136 -1.83 -40.10 7.24
C THR A 136 -0.83 -38.98 7.50
N THR A 137 -0.42 -38.89 8.76
CA THR A 137 0.84 -38.28 9.17
C THR A 137 1.96 -39.07 8.50
N ARG A 138 2.33 -38.70 7.27
CA ARG A 138 3.57 -39.15 6.63
C ARG A 138 4.61 -38.06 6.88
N SER A 139 5.26 -38.16 8.02
CA SER A 139 6.60 -37.63 8.24
C SER A 139 7.55 -38.29 7.22
N LYS A 140 7.67 -37.69 6.03
CA LYS A 140 8.86 -37.93 5.19
C LYS A 140 10.00 -37.24 5.92
N LYS A 141 10.81 -38.04 6.60
CA LYS A 141 12.17 -37.74 7.02
C LYS A 141 12.92 -37.40 5.71
N LEU A 142 12.86 -36.14 5.29
CA LEU A 142 13.76 -35.64 4.25
C LEU A 142 15.16 -35.84 4.80
N VAL A 143 16.00 -36.49 4.00
CA VAL A 143 17.41 -36.71 4.24
C VAL A 143 18.03 -35.38 4.70
N GLU A 144 18.43 -35.31 5.97
CA GLU A 144 19.41 -34.32 6.44
C GLU A 144 20.73 -34.79 5.81
N ASP A 145 20.96 -34.37 4.55
CA ASP A 145 22.17 -34.70 3.81
C ASP A 145 23.27 -33.71 4.22
N ASP A 146 24.35 -34.24 4.79
CA ASP A 146 25.37 -33.55 5.62
C ASP A 146 26.25 -32.50 4.89
N GLY A 147 25.83 -31.95 3.75
CA GLY A 147 26.66 -31.05 2.94
C GLY A 147 25.97 -29.88 2.24
N LEU A 148 24.64 -29.89 2.07
CA LEU A 148 23.93 -28.80 1.39
C LEU A 148 23.37 -27.79 2.40
N SER A 149 23.63 -26.51 2.17
CA SER A 149 23.09 -25.39 2.97
C SER A 149 21.58 -25.16 2.77
N PHE A 150 20.97 -25.84 1.79
CA PHE A 150 19.58 -25.67 1.40
C PHE A 150 18.90 -27.00 1.07
N ARG A 151 17.57 -26.97 0.98
CA ARG A 151 16.69 -28.11 0.66
C ARG A 151 15.54 -27.70 -0.25
N HIS A 152 14.89 -28.69 -0.88
CA HIS A 152 13.67 -28.51 -1.66
C HIS A 152 12.44 -29.11 -0.96
N PRO A 153 11.56 -28.29 -0.35
CA PRO A 153 10.24 -28.75 0.07
C PRO A 153 9.30 -29.04 -1.11
N ALA A 154 9.49 -28.32 -2.22
CA ALA A 154 8.78 -28.47 -3.48
C ALA A 154 9.72 -28.13 -4.64
N LEU A 155 9.33 -28.50 -5.87
CA LEU A 155 10.13 -28.21 -7.07
C LEU A 155 10.42 -26.71 -7.22
N GLU A 156 9.41 -25.87 -6.99
CA GLU A 156 9.49 -24.42 -7.17
C GLU A 156 9.94 -23.67 -5.91
N MET A 157 10.44 -24.39 -4.88
CA MET A 157 10.77 -23.80 -3.60
C MET A 157 12.11 -24.30 -3.09
N VAL A 158 12.98 -23.36 -2.73
CA VAL A 158 14.24 -23.63 -2.03
C VAL A 158 14.13 -23.07 -0.62
N CYS A 159 14.49 -23.85 0.40
CA CYS A 159 14.58 -23.36 1.78
C CYS A 159 15.98 -23.55 2.33
N PHE A 160 16.44 -22.59 3.14
CA PHE A 160 17.71 -22.70 3.86
C PHE A 160 17.61 -22.07 5.25
N GLY A 161 18.49 -22.51 6.13
CA GLY A 161 18.43 -22.19 7.56
C GLY A 161 17.34 -22.91 8.33
N LYS A 162 17.36 -22.72 9.64
CA LYS A 162 16.44 -23.37 10.57
C LYS A 162 16.20 -22.47 11.77
N TRP A 163 15.04 -21.82 11.77
CA TRP A 163 14.72 -20.79 12.77
C TRP A 163 14.79 -21.30 14.21
N SER A 164 14.56 -22.60 14.44
CA SER A 164 14.59 -23.21 15.77
C SER A 164 15.99 -23.19 16.41
N GLU A 165 17.04 -23.12 15.59
CA GLU A 165 18.43 -23.08 16.05
C GLU A 165 18.90 -21.65 16.39
N LYS A 166 18.14 -20.62 15.97
CA LYS A 166 18.44 -19.19 16.20
C LYS A 166 19.86 -18.76 15.79
N LYS A 167 20.43 -19.45 14.80
CA LYS A 167 21.72 -19.09 14.20
C LYS A 167 21.45 -18.19 13.00
N ALA A 168 22.02 -16.99 13.01
CA ALA A 168 21.93 -16.07 11.88
C ALA A 168 22.61 -16.68 10.65
N LEU A 169 21.98 -16.50 9.49
CA LEU A 169 22.50 -16.92 8.20
C LEU A 169 23.42 -15.84 7.66
N GLU A 170 24.53 -16.29 7.07
CA GLU A 170 25.54 -15.40 6.49
C GLU A 170 26.19 -16.06 5.27
N GLY A 171 26.48 -15.25 4.25
CA GLY A 171 27.11 -15.67 3.02
C GLY A 171 26.15 -16.33 2.03
N ASN A 172 26.73 -17.10 1.11
CA ASN A 172 26.02 -17.70 0.01
C ASN A 172 25.29 -18.98 0.43
N GLN A 173 23.96 -18.91 0.54
CA GLN A 173 23.13 -20.03 1.01
C GLN A 173 22.74 -20.98 -0.12
N VAL A 174 22.72 -20.50 -1.36
CA VAL A 174 22.43 -21.29 -2.56
C VAL A 174 23.47 -20.92 -3.63
N PRO A 175 24.60 -21.65 -3.72
CA PRO A 175 25.68 -21.27 -4.63
C PRO A 175 25.46 -21.77 -6.05
N ASN A 176 25.09 -20.86 -6.97
CA ASN A 176 25.02 -21.11 -8.42
C ASN A 176 24.29 -22.40 -8.79
N TYR A 177 23.16 -22.65 -8.13
CA TYR A 177 22.43 -23.89 -8.24
C TYR A 177 21.59 -23.91 -9.52
N ASN A 178 21.73 -24.95 -10.35
CA ASN A 178 21.02 -25.11 -11.62
C ASN A 178 20.03 -26.27 -11.61
N GLY A 179 19.04 -26.22 -10.71
CA GLY A 179 18.08 -27.31 -10.50
C GLY A 179 16.99 -27.46 -11.57
N TRP A 180 16.88 -26.54 -12.52
CA TRP A 180 15.73 -26.47 -13.42
C TRP A 180 16.13 -26.29 -14.88
N GLU A 181 15.36 -26.92 -15.74
CA GLU A 181 15.32 -26.67 -17.19
C GLU A 181 13.95 -26.06 -17.52
N VAL A 182 13.96 -24.90 -18.15
CA VAL A 182 12.76 -24.09 -18.41
C VAL A 182 12.52 -24.01 -19.91
N PHE A 183 11.28 -24.25 -20.31
CA PHE A 183 10.85 -24.27 -21.70
C PHE A 183 9.69 -23.30 -21.91
N HIS A 184 9.63 -22.69 -23.09
CA HIS A 184 8.50 -21.86 -23.48
C HIS A 184 7.24 -22.68 -23.67
N ALA A 185 6.12 -22.24 -23.09
CA ALA A 185 4.86 -22.97 -23.26
C ALA A 185 4.27 -22.83 -24.68
N ASN A 186 4.31 -21.62 -25.25
CA ASN A 186 3.59 -21.33 -26.50
C ASN A 186 4.30 -20.39 -27.50
N GLY A 187 5.50 -19.89 -27.19
CA GLY A 187 6.35 -19.07 -28.07
C GLY A 187 5.75 -17.75 -28.57
N LYS A 188 4.50 -17.43 -28.20
CA LYS A 188 3.76 -16.24 -28.64
C LYS A 188 3.59 -15.23 -27.51
N ASP A 189 3.51 -15.70 -26.28
CA ASP A 189 3.33 -14.85 -25.10
C ASP A 189 4.66 -14.68 -24.35
N PRO A 190 4.87 -13.53 -23.67
CA PRO A 190 6.00 -13.37 -22.77
C PRO A 190 5.99 -14.44 -21.69
N SER A 191 7.17 -14.98 -21.41
CA SER A 191 7.36 -16.03 -20.42
C SER A 191 8.67 -15.81 -19.67
N GLY A 192 8.86 -16.53 -18.58
CA GLY A 192 10.11 -16.49 -17.85
C GLY A 192 9.97 -17.01 -16.44
N VAL A 193 10.87 -16.55 -15.57
CA VAL A 193 10.95 -17.02 -14.19
C VAL A 193 11.05 -15.82 -13.25
N LEU A 194 10.29 -15.86 -12.17
CA LEU A 194 10.37 -14.91 -11.06
C LEU A 194 10.79 -15.66 -9.79
N ALA A 195 11.89 -15.24 -9.17
CA ALA A 195 12.30 -15.68 -7.83
C ALA A 195 11.98 -14.61 -6.79
N ARG A 196 11.44 -15.02 -5.64
CA ARG A 196 11.19 -14.16 -4.48
C ARG A 196 11.88 -14.70 -3.23
N PHE A 197 12.72 -13.87 -2.62
CA PHE A 197 13.36 -14.17 -1.34
C PHE A 197 12.40 -13.82 -0.23
N ASN A 198 11.87 -14.85 0.41
CA ASN A 198 10.77 -14.77 1.34
C ASN A 198 11.21 -15.15 2.76
N VAL A 199 10.76 -14.36 3.74
CA VAL A 199 10.95 -14.63 5.16
C VAL A 199 9.63 -14.58 5.90
N ARG A 200 9.55 -15.31 7.01
CA ARG A 200 8.42 -15.24 7.94
C ARG A 200 8.80 -14.44 9.17
N LYS A 201 7.80 -13.94 9.88
CA LYS A 201 7.94 -13.10 11.07
C LYS A 201 8.89 -13.64 12.16
N ASN A 202 8.89 -14.95 12.36
CA ASN A 202 9.73 -15.62 13.37
C ASN A 202 11.10 -16.04 12.83
N TRP A 203 11.33 -15.84 11.53
CA TRP A 203 12.59 -16.17 10.87
C TRP A 203 13.55 -14.99 10.82
N ILE A 204 13.12 -13.80 11.24
CA ILE A 204 13.98 -12.63 11.38
C ILE A 204 14.14 -12.24 12.84
N GLY A 205 15.27 -11.62 13.17
CA GLY A 205 15.59 -11.06 14.49
C GLY A 205 16.22 -9.69 14.34
N PHE A 206 16.01 -8.83 15.34
CA PHE A 206 16.61 -7.51 15.41
C PHE A 206 17.60 -7.49 16.56
N LYS A 207 18.80 -6.95 16.32
CA LYS A 207 19.83 -6.69 17.31
C LYS A 207 20.27 -5.23 17.25
N ASP A 208 20.98 -4.79 18.28
CA ASP A 208 21.68 -3.51 18.35
C ASP A 208 20.81 -2.35 17.86
N VAL A 209 19.68 -2.18 18.55
CA VAL A 209 18.73 -1.11 18.25
C VAL A 209 19.31 0.21 18.75
N GLU A 210 19.57 1.13 17.84
CA GLU A 210 20.06 2.47 18.12
C GLU A 210 19.13 3.50 17.47
N ALA A 211 18.97 4.66 18.11
CA ALA A 211 18.13 5.72 17.56
C ALA A 211 18.83 7.07 17.68
N ASP A 212 18.54 7.98 16.76
CA ASP A 212 19.14 9.33 16.81
C ASP A 212 18.69 10.12 18.04
N GLN A 213 19.64 10.41 18.93
CA GLN A 213 19.43 11.16 20.18
C GLN A 213 19.09 12.64 19.97
N SER A 214 19.21 13.17 18.75
CA SER A 214 18.77 14.54 18.43
C SER A 214 17.25 14.70 18.64
N THR A 215 16.50 13.61 18.49
CA THR A 215 15.03 13.60 18.58
C THR A 215 14.54 13.25 19.98
N ARG A 216 13.31 13.66 20.33
CA ARG A 216 12.67 13.27 21.60
C ARG A 216 12.42 11.75 21.66
N LEU A 217 11.98 11.16 20.55
CA LEU A 217 11.71 9.72 20.47
C LEU A 217 13.01 8.93 20.59
N GLY A 218 14.07 9.32 19.87
CA GLY A 218 15.36 8.64 19.95
C GLY A 218 15.98 8.69 21.35
N ARG A 219 15.87 9.82 22.06
CA ARG A 219 16.24 9.86 23.49
C ARG A 219 15.45 8.86 24.33
N LEU A 220 14.14 8.80 24.17
CA LEU A 220 13.29 7.87 24.90
C LEU A 220 13.61 6.40 24.61
N ILE A 221 13.96 6.08 23.35
CA ILE A 221 14.40 4.75 22.92
C ILE A 221 15.72 4.39 23.62
N ASN A 222 16.75 5.22 23.48
CA ASN A 222 18.05 4.96 24.07
C ASN A 222 18.00 4.89 25.60
N ASP A 223 17.22 5.76 26.25
CA ASP A 223 16.97 5.72 27.70
C ASP A 223 16.31 4.41 28.13
N THR A 224 15.41 3.87 27.30
CA THR A 224 14.73 2.59 27.59
C THR A 224 15.68 1.41 27.41
N LEU A 225 16.53 1.43 26.39
CA LEU A 225 17.48 0.37 26.08
C LEU A 225 18.69 0.35 27.03
N GLY A 226 19.12 1.51 27.54
CA GLY A 226 20.28 1.64 28.42
C GLY A 226 20.05 1.29 29.90
N LYS A 227 18.79 1.12 30.33
CA LYS A 227 18.45 0.86 31.74
C LYS A 227 18.61 -0.61 32.12
N LYS A 228 19.03 -0.85 33.36
CA LYS A 228 19.39 -2.19 33.88
C LYS A 228 18.35 -2.82 34.79
N SER A 229 17.25 -2.14 35.13
CA SER A 229 16.23 -2.74 36.00
C SER A 229 15.55 -3.92 35.27
N ARG A 230 15.03 -4.89 36.03
CA ARG A 230 14.29 -6.03 35.44
C ARG A 230 13.11 -5.59 34.59
N VAL A 231 12.41 -4.54 35.03
CA VAL A 231 11.25 -3.96 34.33
C VAL A 231 11.68 -3.29 33.03
N ASP A 232 12.80 -2.56 33.07
CA ASP A 232 13.36 -1.92 31.89
C ASP A 232 13.89 -2.95 30.88
N GLN A 233 14.48 -4.05 31.34
CA GLN A 233 14.90 -5.16 30.47
C GLN A 233 13.71 -5.81 29.76
N GLU A 234 12.58 -6.04 30.44
CA GLU A 234 11.37 -6.56 29.78
C GLU A 234 10.77 -5.52 28.82
N ARG A 235 10.80 -4.22 29.17
CA ARG A 235 10.38 -3.13 28.28
C ARG A 235 11.25 -3.07 27.03
N ALA A 236 12.57 -3.15 27.17
CA ALA A 236 13.52 -3.20 26.06
C ALA A 236 13.27 -4.43 25.17
N ARG A 237 13.08 -5.61 25.76
CA ARG A 237 12.76 -6.84 25.04
C ARG A 237 11.47 -6.72 24.22
N LEU A 238 10.40 -6.23 24.84
CA LEU A 238 9.12 -6.01 24.18
C LEU A 238 9.18 -4.89 23.13
N PHE A 239 10.01 -3.87 23.35
CA PHE A 239 10.27 -2.82 22.37
C PHE A 239 10.93 -3.37 21.11
N THR A 240 12.00 -4.15 21.25
CA THR A 240 12.67 -4.80 20.11
C THR A 240 11.71 -5.73 19.37
N LEU A 241 10.86 -6.47 20.11
CA LEU A 241 9.81 -7.27 19.51
C LEU A 241 8.80 -6.39 18.75
N LEU A 242 8.34 -5.28 19.33
CA LEU A 242 7.42 -4.36 18.68
C LEU A 242 8.02 -3.78 17.39
N LEU A 243 9.26 -3.31 17.42
CA LEU A 243 9.95 -2.82 16.23
C LEU A 243 10.00 -3.88 15.13
N LYS A 244 10.36 -5.12 15.49
CA LYS A 244 10.37 -6.25 14.56
C LYS A 244 9.00 -6.48 13.93
N GLU A 245 7.93 -6.42 14.72
CA GLU A 245 6.55 -6.57 14.24
C GLU A 245 6.16 -5.49 13.24
N LEU A 246 6.44 -4.23 13.57
CA LEU A 246 6.10 -3.09 12.73
C LEU A 246 6.89 -3.09 11.42
N ALA A 247 8.20 -3.35 11.50
CA ALA A 247 9.05 -3.47 10.33
C ALA A 247 8.63 -4.66 9.45
N TYR A 248 8.28 -5.80 10.06
CA TYR A 248 7.77 -6.95 9.33
C TYR A 248 6.48 -6.61 8.58
N LEU A 249 5.50 -5.96 9.22
CA LEU A 249 4.29 -5.47 8.55
C LEU A 249 4.61 -4.55 7.37
N GLY A 250 5.61 -3.68 7.51
CA GLY A 250 6.07 -2.81 6.42
C GLY A 250 6.74 -3.58 5.26
N LEU A 251 7.37 -4.72 5.56
CA LEU A 251 8.02 -5.58 4.56
C LEU A 251 7.04 -6.41 3.75
N GLN A 252 5.86 -6.72 4.29
CA GLN A 252 4.85 -7.54 3.63
C GLN A 252 4.31 -6.93 2.33
N ASN A 253 3.90 -7.80 1.41
CA ASN A 253 3.10 -7.42 0.26
C ASN A 253 1.61 -7.43 0.64
N ARG A 254 0.79 -6.58 0.00
CA ARG A 254 -0.65 -6.42 0.30
C ARG A 254 -1.45 -7.72 0.21
N GLN A 255 -0.99 -8.66 -0.62
CA GLN A 255 -1.66 -9.94 -0.85
C GLN A 255 -1.18 -11.05 0.10
N GLU A 256 0.01 -10.94 0.69
CA GLU A 256 0.67 -12.01 1.42
C GLU A 256 0.94 -11.59 2.88
N LYS A 257 0.02 -11.94 3.78
CA LYS A 257 0.08 -11.56 5.21
C LYS A 257 0.95 -12.46 6.08
N SER A 258 1.46 -13.56 5.55
CA SER A 258 2.28 -14.51 6.30
C SER A 258 3.76 -14.47 5.92
N ILE A 259 4.11 -13.75 4.85
CA ILE A 259 5.43 -13.76 4.23
C ILE A 259 5.83 -12.33 3.89
N ALA A 260 7.11 -12.02 4.04
CA ALA A 260 7.71 -10.78 3.60
C ALA A 260 8.76 -11.07 2.51
N THR A 261 8.69 -10.37 1.39
CA THR A 261 9.68 -10.48 0.31
C THR A 261 10.79 -9.45 0.52
N LEU A 262 12.03 -9.92 0.70
CA LEU A 262 13.20 -9.07 0.95
C LEU A 262 13.99 -8.73 -0.32
N ALA A 263 13.95 -9.62 -1.31
CA ALA A 263 14.59 -9.46 -2.61
C ALA A 263 13.80 -10.23 -3.66
N ALA A 264 13.91 -9.82 -4.92
CA ALA A 264 13.36 -10.56 -6.05
C ALA A 264 14.27 -10.42 -7.26
N ALA A 265 14.26 -11.42 -8.12
CA ALA A 265 14.96 -11.43 -9.39
C ALA A 265 14.07 -12.10 -10.44
N ALA A 266 14.16 -11.67 -11.69
CA ALA A 266 13.43 -12.31 -12.77
C ALA A 266 14.29 -12.47 -14.02
N ILE A 267 14.00 -13.52 -14.78
CA ILE A 267 14.40 -13.66 -16.18
C ILE A 267 13.13 -13.54 -17.00
N GLN A 268 13.12 -12.64 -17.97
CA GLN A 268 12.06 -12.50 -18.95
C GLN A 268 12.59 -12.93 -20.30
N VAL A 269 11.74 -13.63 -21.05
CA VAL A 269 12.02 -13.97 -22.44
C VAL A 269 11.03 -13.24 -23.34
N ASP A 270 11.59 -12.54 -24.32
CA ASP A 270 10.82 -11.83 -25.33
C ASP A 270 10.33 -12.82 -26.40
N PRO A 271 9.02 -12.92 -26.65
CA PRO A 271 8.49 -13.85 -27.65
C PRO A 271 8.88 -13.50 -29.09
N GLN A 272 9.28 -12.25 -29.39
CA GLN A 272 9.64 -11.82 -30.75
C GLN A 272 11.09 -12.16 -31.10
N THR A 273 12.01 -11.94 -30.15
CA THR A 273 13.44 -12.18 -30.36
C THR A 273 13.90 -13.52 -29.83
N ASN A 274 13.11 -14.14 -28.94
CA ASN A 274 13.44 -15.34 -28.20
C ASN A 274 14.71 -15.21 -27.32
N GLU A 275 15.10 -13.97 -27.02
CA GLU A 275 16.26 -13.65 -26.17
C GLU A 275 15.84 -13.54 -24.70
N HIS A 276 16.75 -13.95 -23.80
CA HIS A 276 16.54 -13.83 -22.36
C HIS A 276 17.15 -12.54 -21.83
N PHE A 277 16.39 -11.85 -20.99
CA PHE A 277 16.85 -10.67 -20.29
C PHE A 277 16.66 -10.87 -18.79
N SER A 278 17.75 -10.71 -18.04
CA SER A 278 17.67 -10.59 -16.59
C SER A 278 17.08 -9.23 -16.25
N VAL A 279 16.00 -9.23 -15.49
CA VAL A 279 15.37 -8.00 -15.02
C VAL A 279 16.13 -7.56 -13.77
N PRO A 280 16.87 -6.45 -13.82
CA PRO A 280 17.64 -6.01 -12.66
C PRO A 280 16.68 -5.67 -11.52
N ALA A 281 17.04 -6.07 -10.31
CA ALA A 281 16.39 -5.53 -9.11
C ALA A 281 16.52 -4.00 -9.12
N ALA A 282 15.48 -3.31 -8.68
CA ALA A 282 15.52 -1.85 -8.58
C ALA A 282 16.68 -1.40 -7.69
N ASP A 283 17.46 -0.40 -8.14
CA ASP A 283 18.57 0.17 -7.35
C ASP A 283 18.10 0.87 -6.06
N ARG A 284 16.80 1.19 -5.98
CA ARG A 284 16.21 1.86 -4.82
C ARG A 284 15.86 0.85 -3.73
N ARG A 285 16.39 1.11 -2.54
CA ARG A 285 16.03 0.37 -1.31
C ARG A 285 14.60 0.69 -0.87
N LYS A 286 13.92 -0.30 -0.31
CA LYS A 286 12.61 -0.12 0.32
C LYS A 286 12.78 0.69 1.61
N ASN A 287 12.17 1.87 1.67
CA ASN A 287 12.10 2.63 2.92
C ASN A 287 11.08 1.99 3.88
N LEU A 288 11.52 1.63 5.08
CA LEU A 288 10.67 1.05 6.12
C LEU A 288 10.26 2.13 7.11
N SER A 289 9.03 2.60 6.99
CA SER A 289 8.45 3.55 7.93
C SER A 289 7.72 2.81 9.06
N VAL A 290 7.97 3.23 10.31
CA VAL A 290 7.28 2.72 11.50
C VAL A 290 6.53 3.86 12.18
N PRO A 291 5.27 3.68 12.64
CA PRO A 291 4.53 4.79 13.24
C PRO A 291 5.13 5.21 14.60
N SER A 292 5.73 6.40 14.67
CA SER A 292 6.42 6.92 15.86
C SER A 292 5.49 7.01 17.09
N GLN A 293 4.21 7.28 16.84
CA GLN A 293 3.16 7.38 17.85
C GLN A 293 2.97 6.06 18.61
N LEU A 294 2.99 4.93 17.89
CA LEU A 294 2.83 3.60 18.50
C LEU A 294 4.04 3.26 19.38
N LEU A 295 5.24 3.64 18.93
CA LEU A 295 6.47 3.49 19.69
C LEU A 295 6.44 4.35 20.95
N THR A 296 6.14 5.65 20.81
CA THR A 296 6.07 6.60 21.95
C THR A 296 5.08 6.11 23.00
N ARG A 297 3.86 5.74 22.59
CA ARG A 297 2.82 5.26 23.51
C ARG A 297 3.26 4.01 24.27
N PHE A 298 3.94 3.08 23.60
CA PHE A 298 4.49 1.91 24.25
C PHE A 298 5.59 2.28 25.25
N LEU A 299 6.55 3.11 24.83
CA LEU A 299 7.70 3.52 25.64
C LEU A 299 7.29 4.32 26.88
N THR A 300 6.19 5.08 26.84
CA THR A 300 5.66 5.84 27.98
C THR A 300 4.66 5.06 28.84
N SER A 301 4.36 3.79 28.52
CA SER A 301 3.42 2.99 29.29
C SER A 301 3.93 2.67 30.71
N THR A 302 3.02 2.46 31.65
CA THR A 302 3.37 1.99 33.00
C THR A 302 3.72 0.49 32.97
N GLU A 303 4.41 0.00 33.99
CA GLU A 303 4.77 -1.42 34.11
C GLU A 303 3.54 -2.35 34.00
N GLU A 304 2.47 -2.03 34.73
CA GLU A 304 1.22 -2.78 34.74
C GLU A 304 0.54 -2.85 33.35
N GLN A 305 0.78 -1.83 32.52
CA GLN A 305 0.15 -1.68 31.20
C GLN A 305 1.04 -2.18 30.05
N LEU A 306 2.29 -2.55 30.32
CA LEU A 306 3.31 -2.80 29.29
C LEU A 306 2.88 -3.84 28.25
N GLN A 307 2.34 -4.98 28.71
CA GLN A 307 1.85 -6.05 27.84
C GLN A 307 0.60 -5.65 27.05
N ALA A 308 -0.30 -4.87 27.66
CA ALA A 308 -1.50 -4.36 27.00
C ALA A 308 -1.13 -3.31 25.94
N ALA A 309 -0.16 -2.44 26.23
CA ALA A 309 0.37 -1.44 25.32
C ALA A 309 1.02 -2.09 24.09
N TYR A 310 1.83 -3.14 24.30
CA TYR A 310 2.43 -3.94 23.22
C TYR A 310 1.37 -4.52 22.28
N LYS A 311 0.38 -5.25 22.83
CA LYS A 311 -0.70 -5.86 22.04
C LYS A 311 -1.55 -4.82 21.32
N SER A 312 -1.85 -3.70 21.98
CA SER A 312 -2.60 -2.59 21.41
C SER A 312 -1.85 -1.95 20.24
N ALA A 313 -0.54 -1.75 20.37
CA ALA A 313 0.30 -1.20 19.30
C ALA A 313 0.31 -2.10 18.06
N ILE A 314 0.40 -3.41 18.21
CA ILE A 314 0.32 -4.36 17.07
C ILE A 314 -1.05 -4.29 16.41
N SER A 315 -2.13 -4.35 17.20
CA SER A 315 -3.50 -4.25 16.66
C SER A 315 -3.72 -2.95 15.88
N ASP A 316 -3.24 -1.82 16.41
CA ASP A 316 -3.35 -0.53 15.76
C ASP A 316 -2.51 -0.48 14.48
N ALA A 317 -1.31 -1.04 14.48
CA ALA A 317 -0.45 -1.13 13.31
C ALA A 317 -1.07 -1.99 12.20
N GLU A 318 -1.68 -3.14 12.54
CA GLU A 318 -2.41 -3.96 11.57
C GLU A 318 -3.63 -3.22 10.99
N GLN A 319 -4.31 -2.41 11.80
CA GLN A 319 -5.41 -1.57 11.32
C GLN A 319 -4.89 -0.48 10.38
N LEU A 320 -3.78 0.19 10.72
CA LEU A 320 -3.13 1.17 9.85
C LEU A 320 -2.65 0.53 8.55
N ALA A 321 -2.06 -0.67 8.59
CA ALA A 321 -1.67 -1.43 7.40
C ALA A 321 -2.87 -1.74 6.50
N LYS A 322 -4.00 -2.20 7.08
CA LYS A 322 -5.26 -2.42 6.35
C LYS A 322 -5.86 -1.13 5.76
N LEU A 323 -5.65 0.00 6.42
CA LEU A 323 -6.07 1.31 5.91
C LEU A 323 -5.18 1.75 4.73
N ASN A 324 -3.87 1.56 4.86
CA ASN A 324 -2.88 1.84 3.81
C ASN A 324 -3.06 0.93 2.58
N GLU A 325 -3.43 -0.34 2.77
CA GLU A 325 -3.79 -1.28 1.68
C GLU A 325 -4.90 -0.72 0.80
N LYS A 326 -5.91 -0.07 1.40
CA LYS A 326 -7.03 0.53 0.66
C LYS A 326 -6.63 1.80 -0.10
N GLY A 327 -5.46 2.36 0.21
CA GLY A 327 -5.01 3.68 -0.22
C GLY A 327 -5.81 4.79 0.44
N PHE A 328 -5.12 5.85 0.85
CA PHE A 328 -5.79 7.06 1.34
C PHE A 328 -6.43 7.81 0.16
N VAL A 329 -7.76 7.83 0.11
CA VAL A 329 -8.53 8.63 -0.85
C VAL A 329 -9.46 9.53 -0.02
N PRO A 330 -9.13 10.82 0.11
CA PRO A 330 -9.88 11.71 0.98
C PRO A 330 -11.31 11.90 0.48
N LYS A 331 -12.23 12.03 1.42
CA LYS A 331 -13.65 12.32 1.18
C LYS A 331 -14.03 13.75 1.56
N SER A 332 -13.27 14.39 2.43
CA SER A 332 -13.46 15.77 2.85
C SER A 332 -12.53 16.73 2.10
N ASN A 333 -12.72 18.02 2.36
CA ASN A 333 -11.80 19.06 1.91
C ASN A 333 -10.55 19.08 2.80
N PHE A 334 -9.40 19.41 2.23
CA PHE A 334 -8.14 19.54 2.96
C PHE A 334 -8.19 20.60 4.08
N LEU A 335 -8.68 21.81 3.77
CA LEU A 335 -8.75 22.91 4.76
C LEU A 335 -9.73 22.59 5.88
N GLU A 336 -10.85 21.94 5.59
CA GLU A 336 -11.80 21.50 6.62
C GLU A 336 -11.16 20.46 7.55
N ALA A 337 -10.41 19.49 6.99
CA ALA A 337 -9.73 18.50 7.78
C ALA A 337 -8.60 19.12 8.64
N GLN A 338 -7.84 20.05 8.07
CA GLN A 338 -6.79 20.76 8.79
C GLN A 338 -7.38 21.60 9.93
N ALA A 339 -8.45 22.36 9.68
CA ALA A 339 -9.13 23.17 10.69
C ALA A 339 -9.75 22.31 11.79
N ALA A 340 -10.37 21.18 11.43
CA ALA A 340 -10.90 20.23 12.40
C ALA A 340 -9.78 19.63 13.27
N TYR A 341 -8.68 19.21 12.67
CA TYR A 341 -7.53 18.68 13.41
C TYR A 341 -6.94 19.70 14.38
N LEU A 342 -6.75 20.95 13.93
CA LEU A 342 -6.32 22.06 14.79
C LEU A 342 -7.29 22.28 15.94
N LYS A 343 -8.61 22.34 15.67
CA LYS A 343 -9.60 22.57 16.74
C LYS A 343 -9.65 21.42 17.74
N ILE A 344 -9.65 20.17 17.27
CA ILE A 344 -9.59 18.98 18.13
C ILE A 344 -8.30 18.99 18.97
N SER A 345 -7.18 19.44 18.40
CA SER A 345 -5.91 19.57 19.14
C SER A 345 -5.88 20.69 20.18
N LEU A 346 -6.80 21.66 20.10
CA LEU A 346 -6.97 22.67 21.14
C LEU A 346 -7.94 22.21 22.23
N MET A 347 -8.72 21.16 22.00
CA MET A 347 -9.67 20.57 22.97
C MET A 347 -9.00 19.57 23.95
N ILE A 348 -7.66 19.48 23.96
CA ILE A 348 -6.86 18.41 24.58
C ILE A 348 -7.00 18.28 26.11
N ASP A 349 -7.60 19.25 26.81
CA ASP A 349 -7.91 19.08 28.24
C ASP A 349 -9.05 18.09 28.51
N ALA A 350 -9.77 17.60 27.48
CA ALA A 350 -10.79 16.57 27.62
C ALA A 350 -10.22 15.16 27.39
N PRO A 351 -10.17 14.27 28.42
CA PRO A 351 -9.45 13.00 28.32
C PRO A 351 -10.04 12.00 27.31
N GLN A 352 -11.28 12.18 26.85
CA GLN A 352 -11.93 11.35 25.82
C GLN A 352 -13.03 12.13 25.08
N LEU A 353 -12.89 12.32 23.76
CA LEU A 353 -13.93 12.93 22.92
C LEU A 353 -14.81 11.83 22.33
N LEU A 354 -16.13 11.98 22.39
CA LEU A 354 -17.03 11.02 21.74
C LEU A 354 -16.97 11.19 20.22
N ARG A 355 -16.84 10.07 19.50
CA ARG A 355 -16.79 10.09 18.03
C ARG A 355 -18.00 10.78 17.43
N LYS A 356 -19.19 10.52 17.99
CA LYS A 356 -20.44 11.08 17.49
C LYS A 356 -20.47 12.61 17.57
N ASP A 357 -19.92 13.17 18.63
CA ASP A 357 -19.89 14.62 18.85
C ASP A 357 -18.97 15.28 17.83
N LEU A 358 -17.79 14.69 17.61
CA LEU A 358 -16.86 15.12 16.57
C LEU A 358 -17.45 14.99 15.15
N GLU A 359 -18.16 13.90 14.87
CA GLU A 359 -18.83 13.70 13.58
C GLU A 359 -19.98 14.69 13.37
N SER A 360 -20.66 15.11 14.44
CA SER A 360 -21.71 16.13 14.40
C SER A 360 -21.14 17.53 14.16
N GLU A 361 -19.97 17.85 14.73
CA GLU A 361 -19.36 19.17 14.63
C GLU A 361 -18.59 19.36 13.31
N PHE A 362 -17.75 18.38 12.94
CA PHE A 362 -16.82 18.50 11.80
C PHE A 362 -17.29 17.71 10.57
N GLY A 363 -18.30 16.87 10.71
CA GLY A 363 -18.81 16.00 9.66
C GLY A 363 -18.10 14.64 9.62
N ALA A 364 -18.87 13.59 9.34
CA ALA A 364 -18.39 12.21 9.34
C ALA A 364 -17.22 11.93 8.38
N ASN A 365 -17.19 12.60 7.22
CA ASN A 365 -16.10 12.45 6.25
C ASN A 365 -14.78 13.00 6.77
N VAL A 366 -14.80 14.16 7.46
CA VAL A 366 -13.59 14.77 8.03
C VAL A 366 -13.02 13.85 9.10
N ILE A 367 -13.83 13.41 10.06
CA ILE A 367 -13.39 12.51 11.14
C ILE A 367 -12.86 11.19 10.58
N LYS A 368 -13.50 10.67 9.53
CA LYS A 368 -13.02 9.48 8.84
C LYS A 368 -11.66 9.71 8.18
N ASP A 369 -11.46 10.83 7.49
CA ASP A 369 -10.18 11.12 6.85
C ASP A 369 -9.07 11.34 7.88
N LEU A 370 -9.33 12.06 8.98
CA LEU A 370 -8.40 12.19 10.10
C LEU A 370 -8.05 10.83 10.73
N SER A 371 -9.04 9.94 10.89
CA SER A 371 -8.78 8.57 11.36
C SER A 371 -7.93 7.78 10.36
N ASN A 372 -8.19 7.90 9.06
CA ASN A 372 -7.43 7.22 8.01
C ASN A 372 -5.99 7.73 7.90
N LEU A 373 -5.74 8.99 8.27
CA LEU A 373 -4.40 9.58 8.38
C LEU A 373 -3.66 9.16 9.65
N GLY A 374 -4.28 8.39 10.55
CA GLY A 374 -3.70 8.02 11.84
C GLY A 374 -3.69 9.15 12.87
N LEU A 375 -4.36 10.27 12.61
CA LEU A 375 -4.45 11.41 13.53
C LEU A 375 -5.45 11.19 14.66
N LEU A 376 -6.36 10.24 14.47
CA LEU A 376 -7.39 9.88 15.41
C LEU A 376 -7.39 8.37 15.61
N THR A 377 -7.26 7.91 16.86
CA THR A 377 -7.38 6.49 17.23
C THR A 377 -8.68 6.21 17.95
N ARG A 378 -9.21 5.01 17.74
CA ARG A 378 -10.47 4.60 18.38
C ARG A 378 -10.19 4.19 19.83
N GLY A 379 -10.81 4.90 20.76
CA GLY A 379 -10.82 4.55 22.17
C GLY A 379 -11.96 3.58 22.54
N PRO A 380 -12.00 3.13 23.80
CA PRO A 380 -13.09 2.31 24.31
C PRO A 380 -14.43 3.05 24.22
N LYS A 381 -15.51 2.29 24.08
CA LYS A 381 -16.90 2.80 24.08
C LYS A 381 -17.20 3.87 23.02
N GLY A 382 -16.50 3.85 21.88
CA GLY A 382 -16.77 4.79 20.77
C GLY A 382 -16.17 6.18 20.97
N THR A 383 -15.24 6.33 21.91
CA THR A 383 -14.43 7.53 22.05
C THR A 383 -13.35 7.57 20.97
N VAL A 384 -12.83 8.76 20.72
CA VAL A 384 -11.70 9.02 19.84
C VAL A 384 -10.63 9.72 20.65
N ARG A 385 -9.38 9.35 20.41
CA ARG A 385 -8.21 10.00 20.98
C ARG A 385 -7.42 10.64 19.86
N LEU A 386 -7.04 11.89 20.08
CA LEU A 386 -6.07 12.54 19.22
C LEU A 386 -4.74 11.82 19.35
N VAL A 387 -4.06 11.63 18.23
CA VAL A 387 -2.70 11.12 18.21
C VAL A 387 -1.81 12.22 17.70
N GLU A 388 -0.90 12.70 18.57
CA GLU A 388 0.06 13.73 18.21
C GLU A 388 1.23 13.07 17.46
N PRO A 389 1.40 13.32 16.15
CA PRO A 389 2.33 12.57 15.30
C PRO A 389 3.78 13.05 15.38
N MET A 390 4.00 14.31 15.71
CA MET A 390 5.32 14.93 15.66
C MET A 390 5.46 15.88 16.84
N ALA A 391 5.95 15.36 17.96
CA ALA A 391 6.10 16.13 19.19
C ALA A 391 7.07 17.31 18.99
N GLY A 392 6.60 18.52 19.28
CA GLY A 392 7.39 19.76 19.14
C GLY A 392 7.31 20.43 17.76
N THR A 393 6.57 19.85 16.82
CA THR A 393 6.26 20.48 15.52
C THR A 393 4.96 21.27 15.64
N GLU A 394 4.88 22.43 14.98
CA GLU A 394 3.62 23.16 14.86
C GLU A 394 2.53 22.25 14.26
N ILE A 395 1.35 22.21 14.88
CA ILE A 395 0.29 21.24 14.57
C ILE A 395 -0.13 21.29 13.09
N GLY A 396 -0.17 22.49 12.50
CA GLY A 396 -0.47 22.68 11.08
C GLY A 396 0.58 22.06 10.15
N VAL A 397 1.87 22.23 10.50
CA VAL A 397 3.00 21.65 9.75
C VAL A 397 3.04 20.13 9.92
N ALA A 398 2.77 19.63 11.13
CA ALA A 398 2.69 18.20 11.40
C ALA A 398 1.57 17.54 10.57
N PHE A 399 0.40 18.18 10.48
CA PHE A 399 -0.72 17.73 9.64
C PHE A 399 -0.32 17.64 8.16
N GLN A 400 0.28 18.71 7.61
CA GLN A 400 0.72 18.74 6.22
C GLN A 400 1.76 17.67 5.92
N THR A 401 2.71 17.47 6.83
CA THR A 401 3.77 16.47 6.70
C THR A 401 3.18 15.06 6.61
N LEU A 402 2.21 14.73 7.48
CA LEU A 402 1.53 13.43 7.43
C LEU A 402 0.71 13.22 6.15
N VAL A 403 0.02 14.26 5.68
CA VAL A 403 -0.70 14.20 4.41
C VAL A 403 0.27 13.91 3.26
N LYS A 404 1.39 14.62 3.21
CA LYS A 404 2.44 14.41 2.18
C LYS A 404 3.15 13.07 2.29
N ARG A 405 3.10 12.40 3.45
CA ARG A 405 3.63 11.02 3.63
C ARG A 405 2.69 9.93 3.10
N GLN A 406 1.43 10.24 2.82
CA GLN A 406 0.49 9.24 2.31
C GLN A 406 0.92 8.76 0.91
N PRO A 407 1.09 7.45 0.66
CA PRO A 407 1.59 6.94 -0.62
C PRO A 407 0.75 7.38 -1.83
N THR A 408 -0.56 7.47 -1.67
CA THR A 408 -1.48 7.95 -2.70
C THR A 408 -1.31 9.44 -2.98
N ILE A 409 -1.01 10.25 -1.95
CA ILE A 409 -0.72 11.68 -2.10
C ILE A 409 0.61 11.86 -2.82
N GLN A 410 1.67 11.14 -2.40
CA GLN A 410 2.99 11.19 -3.06
C GLN A 410 2.91 10.81 -4.53
N LYS A 411 2.13 9.77 -4.86
CA LYS A 411 1.95 9.33 -6.25
C LYS A 411 1.21 10.37 -7.09
N VAL A 412 0.19 11.02 -6.53
CA VAL A 412 -0.51 12.12 -7.23
C VAL A 412 0.38 13.35 -7.35
N ASP A 413 1.20 13.65 -6.34
CA ASP A 413 2.18 14.74 -6.37
C ASP A 413 3.19 14.53 -7.50
N SER A 414 3.70 13.30 -7.69
CA SER A 414 4.61 13.00 -8.80
C SER A 414 3.96 13.22 -10.17
N TRP A 415 2.69 12.82 -10.34
CA TRP A 415 1.95 13.09 -11.58
C TRP A 415 1.72 14.59 -11.82
N LEU A 416 1.50 15.36 -10.75
CA LEU A 416 1.34 16.81 -10.84
C LEU A 416 2.67 17.52 -11.16
N VAL A 417 3.81 16.98 -10.73
CA VAL A 417 5.14 17.47 -11.11
C VAL A 417 5.42 17.18 -12.59
N GLU A 418 5.12 15.97 -13.05
CA GLU A 418 5.27 15.57 -14.45
C GLU A 418 4.33 16.36 -15.38
N ASN A 419 3.08 16.56 -14.98
CA ASN A 419 2.09 17.33 -15.72
C ASN A 419 1.21 18.16 -14.75
N PRO A 420 1.53 19.45 -14.54
CA PRO A 420 0.77 20.33 -13.65
C PRO A 420 -0.71 20.50 -14.01
N ASN A 421 -1.05 20.27 -15.28
CA ASN A 421 -2.39 20.45 -15.85
C ASN A 421 -3.18 19.15 -15.97
N ILE A 422 -2.65 18.02 -15.47
CA ILE A 422 -3.35 16.73 -15.49
C ILE A 422 -4.79 16.86 -14.94
N SER A 423 -5.74 16.32 -15.70
CA SER A 423 -7.15 16.52 -15.40
C SER A 423 -7.57 15.71 -14.15
N PRO A 424 -8.57 16.16 -13.36
CA PRO A 424 -9.07 15.38 -12.24
C PRO A 424 -9.60 13.99 -12.62
N LEU A 425 -10.16 13.85 -13.83
CA LEU A 425 -10.63 12.56 -14.32
C LEU A 425 -9.44 11.60 -14.55
N GLU A 426 -8.39 12.09 -15.21
CA GLU A 426 -7.19 11.31 -15.49
C GLU A 426 -6.45 10.91 -14.21
N ILE A 427 -6.29 11.82 -13.24
CA ILE A 427 -5.77 11.47 -11.91
C ILE A 427 -6.62 10.35 -11.30
N GLY A 428 -7.95 10.47 -11.40
CA GLY A 428 -8.88 9.48 -10.89
C GLY A 428 -8.71 8.11 -11.51
N GLN A 429 -8.58 8.03 -12.84
CA GLN A 429 -8.40 6.78 -13.59
C GLN A 429 -7.05 6.13 -13.26
N ARG A 430 -5.94 6.90 -13.32
CA ARG A 430 -4.61 6.41 -12.94
C ARG A 430 -4.55 5.94 -11.49
N LEU A 431 -5.25 6.63 -10.59
CA LEU A 431 -5.32 6.24 -9.18
C LEU A 431 -6.17 4.98 -8.97
N ALA A 432 -7.25 4.81 -9.74
CA ALA A 432 -8.08 3.61 -9.72
C ALA A 432 -7.24 2.38 -10.13
N GLU A 433 -6.47 2.49 -11.22
CA GLU A 433 -5.51 1.48 -11.66
C GLU A 433 -4.44 1.21 -10.60
N TYR A 434 -3.81 2.26 -10.05
CA TYR A 434 -2.81 2.14 -8.99
C TYR A 434 -3.33 1.43 -7.72
N LEU A 435 -4.61 1.61 -7.41
CA LEU A 435 -5.28 1.02 -6.25
C LEU A 435 -6.03 -0.27 -6.57
N TRP A 436 -5.99 -0.75 -7.81
CA TRP A 436 -6.75 -1.92 -8.28
C TRP A 436 -8.25 -1.81 -7.98
N LYS A 437 -8.86 -0.68 -8.38
CA LYS A 437 -10.27 -0.39 -8.18
C LYS A 437 -10.95 -0.06 -9.50
N ASP A 438 -12.18 -0.53 -9.64
CA ASP A 438 -13.05 -0.17 -10.75
C ASP A 438 -13.90 1.04 -10.41
N TRP A 439 -13.40 2.23 -10.74
CA TRP A 439 -14.15 3.48 -10.57
C TRP A 439 -14.86 3.85 -11.88
N SER A 440 -16.17 4.16 -11.78
CA SER A 440 -16.86 4.85 -12.87
C SER A 440 -16.22 6.22 -13.14
N ASP A 441 -16.35 6.75 -14.35
CA ASP A 441 -15.79 8.06 -14.71
C ASP A 441 -16.21 9.19 -13.74
N THR A 442 -17.47 9.16 -13.28
CA THR A 442 -17.96 10.11 -12.27
C THR A 442 -17.22 9.96 -10.94
N SER A 443 -16.98 8.73 -10.51
CA SER A 443 -16.25 8.43 -9.26
C SER A 443 -14.77 8.78 -9.40
N ALA A 444 -14.15 8.44 -10.52
CA ALA A 444 -12.78 8.79 -10.87
C ALA A 444 -12.59 10.31 -10.85
N LYS A 445 -13.44 11.06 -11.58
CA LYS A 445 -13.41 12.53 -11.58
C LYS A 445 -13.54 13.13 -10.18
N ARG A 446 -14.48 12.62 -9.36
CA ARG A 446 -14.68 13.11 -7.99
C ARG A 446 -13.48 12.83 -7.09
N ASN A 447 -13.00 11.59 -7.07
CA ASN A 447 -11.88 11.18 -6.23
C ASN A 447 -10.58 11.87 -6.67
N GLY A 448 -10.33 11.94 -7.98
CA GLY A 448 -9.19 12.63 -8.56
C GLY A 448 -9.20 14.13 -8.27
N HIS A 449 -10.38 14.76 -8.24
CA HIS A 449 -10.49 16.16 -7.80
C HIS A 449 -10.15 16.33 -6.32
N GLN A 450 -10.66 15.48 -5.44
CA GLN A 450 -10.38 15.55 -4.01
C GLN A 450 -8.90 15.32 -3.71
N ILE A 451 -8.32 14.23 -4.21
CA ILE A 451 -6.93 13.90 -3.92
C ILE A 451 -5.97 14.93 -4.53
N ARG A 452 -6.29 15.55 -5.67
CA ARG A 452 -5.52 16.65 -6.25
C ARG A 452 -5.48 17.88 -5.33
N SER A 453 -6.60 18.23 -4.72
CA SER A 453 -6.67 19.33 -3.74
C SER A 453 -5.81 19.04 -2.52
N TRP A 454 -5.91 17.83 -1.98
CA TRP A 454 -5.08 17.40 -0.86
C TRP A 454 -3.60 17.35 -1.20
N ALA A 455 -3.22 16.87 -2.40
CA ALA A 455 -1.83 16.87 -2.84
C ALA A 455 -1.26 18.29 -2.97
N ARG A 456 -2.09 19.25 -3.38
CA ARG A 456 -1.72 20.68 -3.42
C ARG A 456 -1.83 21.40 -2.08
N LEU A 457 -2.31 20.73 -1.02
CA LEU A 457 -2.62 21.33 0.27
C LEU A 457 -3.59 22.53 0.14
N GLN A 458 -4.51 22.46 -0.82
CA GLN A 458 -5.48 23.50 -1.15
C GLN A 458 -6.87 23.06 -0.75
N GLY A 459 -7.70 24.00 -0.29
CA GLY A 459 -9.13 23.76 -0.19
C GLY A 459 -9.80 23.92 -1.55
N HIS A 460 -10.76 23.05 -1.85
CA HIS A 460 -11.78 23.40 -2.83
C HIS A 460 -12.71 24.42 -2.20
N ASP A 461 -12.93 25.55 -2.87
CA ASP A 461 -14.02 26.43 -2.50
C ASP A 461 -15.31 25.61 -2.64
N ARG A 462 -15.93 25.19 -1.51
CA ARG A 462 -17.19 24.42 -1.49
C ARG A 462 -18.39 25.25 -1.98
N LYS A 463 -18.18 26.25 -2.83
CA LYS A 463 -19.20 26.93 -3.64
C LYS A 463 -19.69 26.04 -4.79
N GLY A 464 -19.76 24.72 -4.53
CA GLY A 464 -20.14 23.64 -5.44
C GLY A 464 -21.59 23.19 -5.33
N ARG A 465 -22.42 23.84 -4.50
CA ARG A 465 -23.80 24.10 -4.94
C ARG A 465 -23.74 25.41 -5.69
N ARG A 466 -23.89 25.36 -7.02
CA ARG A 466 -24.18 26.55 -7.83
C ARG A 466 -25.34 27.27 -7.13
N PRO A 467 -25.18 28.47 -6.59
CA PRO A 467 -26.34 29.24 -6.16
C PRO A 467 -27.08 29.56 -7.46
N SER A 468 -28.14 28.83 -7.78
CA SER A 468 -29.09 29.35 -8.75
C SER A 468 -29.76 30.53 -8.07
N ILE A 469 -29.66 31.71 -8.65
CA ILE A 469 -30.53 32.82 -8.26
C ILE A 469 -31.96 32.31 -8.41
N SER A 470 -32.73 32.36 -7.33
CA SER A 470 -34.13 31.95 -7.40
C SER A 470 -34.87 32.88 -8.37
N PRO A 471 -35.93 32.41 -9.04
CA PRO A 471 -36.73 33.27 -9.91
C PRO A 471 -37.24 34.55 -9.22
N GLU A 472 -37.36 34.52 -7.88
CA GLU A 472 -37.81 35.63 -7.05
C GLU A 472 -36.71 36.66 -6.77
N THR A 473 -35.44 36.27 -6.82
CA THR A 473 -34.28 37.15 -6.54
C THR A 473 -33.82 37.91 -7.79
N LEU A 474 -34.10 37.39 -8.99
CA LEU A 474 -33.69 38.01 -10.25
C LEU A 474 -34.30 39.43 -10.47
N PRO A 475 -35.59 39.68 -10.19
CA PRO A 475 -36.16 41.04 -10.27
C PRO A 475 -35.47 42.04 -9.33
N ILE A 476 -35.06 41.61 -8.14
CA ILE A 476 -34.38 42.45 -7.15
C ILE A 476 -32.98 42.84 -7.65
N ILE A 477 -32.26 41.90 -8.26
CA ILE A 477 -30.96 42.16 -8.90
C ILE A 477 -31.10 43.18 -10.03
N ARG A 478 -32.15 43.07 -10.86
CA ARG A 478 -32.43 44.03 -11.94
C ARG A 478 -32.72 45.42 -11.40
N GLU A 479 -33.54 45.51 -10.36
CA GLU A 479 -33.90 46.78 -9.75
C GLU A 479 -32.67 47.50 -9.19
N TYR A 480 -31.81 46.79 -8.44
CA TYR A 480 -30.58 47.38 -7.90
C TYR A 480 -29.57 47.74 -9.00
N ALA A 481 -29.46 46.94 -10.06
CA ALA A 481 -28.62 47.29 -11.21
C ALA A 481 -29.14 48.53 -11.94
N ALA A 482 -30.47 48.66 -12.11
CA ALA A 482 -31.10 49.84 -12.71
C ALA A 482 -30.93 51.11 -11.87
N GLN A 483 -30.81 50.96 -10.54
CA GLN A 483 -30.46 52.04 -9.61
C GLN A 483 -28.97 52.41 -9.64
N GLY A 484 -28.16 51.76 -10.47
CA GLY A 484 -26.73 52.05 -10.63
C GLY A 484 -25.84 51.47 -9.53
N MET A 485 -26.35 50.52 -8.73
CA MET A 485 -25.54 49.84 -7.72
C MET A 485 -24.46 48.98 -8.38
N SER A 486 -23.26 48.98 -7.80
CA SER A 486 -22.18 48.09 -8.24
C SER A 486 -22.50 46.63 -7.91
N VAL A 487 -21.94 45.69 -8.66
CA VAL A 487 -22.11 44.24 -8.45
C VAL A 487 -21.84 43.85 -6.99
N LEU A 488 -20.80 44.45 -6.39
CA LEU A 488 -20.44 44.21 -4.99
C LEU A 488 -21.57 44.65 -4.04
N GLN A 489 -22.13 45.84 -4.23
CA GLN A 489 -23.22 46.37 -3.41
C GLN A 489 -24.50 45.54 -3.55
N ILE A 490 -24.82 45.07 -4.76
CA ILE A 490 -25.96 44.19 -5.02
C ILE A 490 -25.75 42.85 -4.32
N ALA A 491 -24.55 42.30 -4.39
CA ALA A 491 -24.19 41.02 -3.77
C ALA A 491 -24.29 41.08 -2.25
N GLU A 492 -23.81 42.16 -1.64
CA GLU A 492 -23.95 42.44 -0.22
C GLU A 492 -25.41 42.60 0.20
N ALA A 493 -26.20 43.37 -0.56
CA ALA A 493 -27.61 43.63 -0.25
C ALA A 493 -28.48 42.36 -0.29
N ILE A 494 -28.16 41.41 -1.16
CA ILE A 494 -28.95 40.18 -1.39
C ILE A 494 -28.35 38.98 -0.63
N GLY A 495 -27.18 39.13 -0.01
CA GLY A 495 -26.50 38.06 0.72
C GLY A 495 -25.98 36.94 -0.19
N VAL A 496 -25.58 37.28 -1.42
CA VAL A 496 -25.02 36.34 -2.41
C VAL A 496 -23.61 36.75 -2.82
N HIS A 497 -22.90 35.87 -3.54
CA HIS A 497 -21.54 36.16 -3.99
C HIS A 497 -21.53 37.10 -5.22
N GLN A 498 -20.56 38.01 -5.35
CA GLN A 498 -20.47 38.98 -6.46
C GLN A 498 -20.54 38.33 -7.86
N PHE A 499 -19.79 37.24 -8.08
CA PHE A 499 -19.81 36.47 -9.33
C PHE A 499 -21.20 35.90 -9.68
N THR A 500 -22.05 35.64 -8.69
CA THR A 500 -23.43 35.16 -8.90
C THR A 500 -24.30 36.28 -9.48
N VAL A 501 -24.13 37.51 -9.00
CA VAL A 501 -24.81 38.71 -9.52
C VAL A 501 -24.31 39.08 -10.90
N GLU A 502 -22.99 39.14 -11.10
CA GLU A 502 -22.34 39.41 -12.39
C GLU A 502 -22.88 38.50 -13.50
N ARG A 503 -22.96 37.21 -13.20
CA ARG A 503 -23.43 36.22 -14.16
C ARG A 503 -24.92 36.39 -14.48
N ALA A 504 -25.78 36.63 -13.49
CA ALA A 504 -27.19 36.86 -13.77
C ALA A 504 -27.43 38.08 -14.66
N LEU A 505 -26.70 39.17 -14.42
CA LEU A 505 -26.76 40.36 -15.27
C LEU A 505 -26.23 40.08 -16.68
N GLN A 506 -25.23 39.22 -16.82
CA GLN A 506 -24.70 38.82 -18.11
C GLN A 506 -25.67 37.91 -18.90
N ASP A 507 -26.26 36.90 -18.23
CA ASP A 507 -27.25 36.00 -18.82
C ASP A 507 -28.51 36.79 -19.26
N GLU A 508 -28.92 37.79 -18.50
CA GLU A 508 -29.99 38.74 -18.84
C GLU A 508 -29.66 39.57 -20.08
N ARG A 509 -28.48 40.20 -20.10
CA ARG A 509 -28.04 40.99 -21.27
C ARG A 509 -27.98 40.12 -22.52
N GLN A 510 -27.58 38.85 -22.40
CA GLN A 510 -27.59 37.92 -23.52
C GLN A 510 -29.02 37.58 -24.00
N ARG A 511 -29.98 37.44 -23.09
CA ARG A 511 -31.39 37.26 -23.46
C ARG A 511 -31.97 38.49 -24.14
N GLU A 512 -31.73 39.69 -23.63
CA GLU A 512 -32.19 40.94 -24.25
C GLU A 512 -31.59 41.11 -25.66
N LEU A 513 -30.30 40.78 -25.84
CA LEU A 513 -29.65 40.78 -27.15
C LEU A 513 -30.25 39.75 -28.10
N GLN A 514 -30.68 38.60 -27.58
CA GLN A 514 -31.30 37.56 -28.38
C GLN A 514 -32.74 37.92 -28.77
N GLU A 515 -33.53 38.48 -27.86
CA GLU A 515 -34.89 38.96 -28.11
C GLU A 515 -34.91 40.14 -29.10
N THR A 516 -33.96 41.08 -28.99
CA THR A 516 -33.81 42.17 -29.96
C THR A 516 -33.35 41.69 -31.33
N PHE A 517 -32.51 40.65 -31.40
CA PHE A 517 -32.13 40.02 -32.66
C PHE A 517 -33.31 39.29 -33.32
N GLU A 518 -34.15 38.62 -32.53
CA GLU A 518 -35.36 37.94 -33.02
C GLU A 518 -36.42 38.95 -33.52
N GLN A 519 -36.66 40.04 -32.78
CA GLN A 519 -37.60 41.10 -33.20
C GLN A 519 -37.17 41.83 -34.48
N ASN A 520 -35.87 42.04 -34.68
CA ASN A 520 -35.38 42.69 -35.90
C ASN A 520 -35.46 41.77 -37.14
N ASN A 521 -35.39 40.45 -36.95
CA ASN A 521 -35.55 39.48 -38.05
C ASN A 521 -37.02 39.21 -38.42
N GLU A 522 -38.00 39.65 -37.63
CA GLU A 522 -39.43 39.57 -37.96
C GLU A 522 -39.96 40.79 -38.73
N LEU A 523 -39.15 41.86 -38.86
CA LEU A 523 -39.49 43.09 -39.56
C LEU A 523 -38.83 43.25 -40.94
N ASP A 524 -37.98 42.29 -41.33
CA ASP A 524 -37.44 42.07 -42.68
C ASP A 524 -38.15 40.89 -43.35
#